data_AF-A0A1H8ST28-F1
#
_entry.id   AF-A0A1H8ST28-F1
#
_cell.length_a   1.000
_cell.length_b   1.000
_cell.length_c   1.000
_cell.angle_alpha   90.00
_cell.angle_beta   90.00
_cell.angle_gamma   90.00
#
_symmetry.space_group_name_H-M   'P 1'
#
loop_
_entity.id
_entity.type
_entity.pdbx_description
1 polymer ?
#
loop_
_entity_poly.entity_id
_entity_poly.type
_entity_poly.pdbx_seq_one_letter_code
_entity_poly.pdbx_strand_id
1 'polypeptide(L)'
;MCSNTSDTTATGTVLIENDRVRVTRWSFARKGDRTGWHRHEHDYVVVPQFDGVLEIDLPGGEHTTAELRTGEPYYRPLGVEHDVISGNDFPCAFIEVELLDRKG
;
A
#
# COMPACT_ATOMS: atom_id res chain seq x y z
N MET A 1 -22.06 -7.63 -10.74
CA MET A 1 -21.34 -8.75 -10.09
C MET A 1 -20.29 -8.13 -9.19
N CYS A 2 -20.64 -7.79 -7.95
CA CYS A 2 -19.67 -7.26 -6.99
C CYS A 2 -18.91 -8.45 -6.42
N SER A 3 -17.68 -8.68 -6.86
CA SER A 3 -16.80 -9.73 -6.33
C SER A 3 -16.46 -9.39 -4.89
N ASN A 4 -17.06 -10.11 -3.96
CA ASN A 4 -17.00 -9.85 -2.53
C ASN A 4 -16.00 -10.81 -1.85
N THR A 5 -14.77 -10.85 -2.36
CA THR A 5 -13.62 -11.46 -1.70
C THR A 5 -12.51 -10.42 -1.66
N SER A 6 -12.09 -10.03 -0.46
CA SER A 6 -10.82 -9.33 -0.30
C SER A 6 -9.72 -10.35 -0.62
N ASP A 7 -9.34 -10.44 -1.89
CA ASP A 7 -8.24 -11.28 -2.41
C ASP A 7 -6.88 -10.70 -1.99
N THR A 8 -6.72 -10.38 -0.70
CA THR A 8 -5.46 -9.91 -0.13
C THR A 8 -4.48 -11.08 -0.10
N THR A 9 -3.44 -10.99 -0.93
CA THR A 9 -2.33 -11.96 -0.98
C THR A 9 -1.01 -11.35 -0.52
N ALA A 10 -0.92 -10.02 -0.47
CA ALA A 10 0.15 -9.31 0.21
C ALA A 10 0.04 -9.48 1.73
N THR A 11 1.19 -9.48 2.41
CA THR A 11 1.25 -9.56 3.88
C THR A 11 1.56 -8.20 4.48
N GLY A 12 0.59 -7.62 5.19
CA GLY A 12 0.79 -6.42 6.01
C GLY A 12 1.27 -6.78 7.41
N THR A 13 2.53 -6.45 7.74
CA THR A 13 3.11 -6.66 9.08
C THR A 13 3.21 -5.34 9.82
N VAL A 14 2.45 -5.17 10.91
CA VAL A 14 2.60 -4.00 11.79
C VAL A 14 3.92 -4.07 12.54
N LEU A 15 4.77 -3.06 12.35
CA LEU A 15 6.09 -2.94 12.97
C LEU A 15 6.07 -2.01 14.19
N ILE A 16 5.28 -0.93 14.12
CA ILE A 16 5.11 0.06 15.18
C ILE A 16 3.63 0.45 15.22
N GLU A 17 3.05 0.52 16.41
CA GLU A 17 1.71 1.07 16.62
C GLU A 17 1.70 1.82 17.95
N ASN A 18 1.34 3.11 17.92
CA ASN A 18 1.18 3.95 19.10
C ASN A 18 0.09 5.02 18.84
N ASP A 19 -0.01 6.04 19.69
CA ASP A 19 -1.03 7.10 19.58
C ASP A 19 -0.74 8.15 18.49
N ARG A 20 0.37 8.02 17.75
CA ARG A 20 0.83 8.99 16.75
C ARG A 20 1.01 8.39 15.37
N VAL A 21 1.40 7.11 15.30
CA VAL A 21 1.70 6.44 14.04
C VAL A 21 1.32 4.96 14.08
N ARG A 22 0.95 4.44 12.91
CA ARG A 22 1.05 3.02 12.59
C ARG A 22 2.05 2.84 11.47
N VAL A 23 3.02 1.97 11.67
CA VAL A 23 4.02 1.61 10.66
C VAL A 23 3.78 0.17 10.25
N THR A 24 3.40 -0.02 8.99
CA THR A 24 3.12 -1.33 8.40
C THR A 24 4.12 -1.60 7.29
N ARG A 25 4.71 -2.79 7.27
CA ARG A 25 5.45 -3.28 6.10
C ARG A 25 4.53 -4.15 5.27
N TRP A 26 4.27 -3.73 4.04
CA TRP A 26 3.57 -4.51 3.05
C TRP A 26 4.56 -5.33 2.23
N SER A 27 4.40 -6.66 2.25
CA SER A 27 5.28 -7.60 1.54
C SER A 27 4.51 -8.36 0.46
N PHE A 28 5.09 -8.42 -0.73
CA PHE A 28 4.58 -9.13 -1.90
C PHE A 28 5.58 -10.23 -2.23
N ALA A 29 5.15 -11.49 -2.26
CA ALA A 29 6.04 -12.63 -2.49
C ALA A 29 6.27 -12.88 -3.98
N ARG A 30 5.31 -12.53 -4.84
CA ARG A 30 5.36 -12.74 -6.30
C ARG A 30 4.56 -11.68 -7.06
N LYS A 31 4.77 -11.64 -8.39
CA LYS A 31 3.98 -10.83 -9.31
C LYS A 31 2.49 -11.11 -9.16
N GLY A 32 1.68 -10.06 -9.13
CA GLY A 32 0.23 -10.13 -9.01
C GLY A 32 -0.27 -10.28 -7.57
N ASP A 33 0.62 -10.42 -6.58
CA ASP A 33 0.21 -10.30 -5.18
C ASP A 33 -0.35 -8.90 -4.94
N ARG A 34 -1.36 -8.79 -4.07
CA ARG A 34 -2.14 -7.57 -3.92
C ARG A 34 -2.59 -7.33 -2.50
N THR A 35 -2.78 -6.06 -2.15
CA THR A 35 -3.31 -5.65 -0.85
C THR A 35 -4.78 -5.97 -0.69
N GLY A 36 -5.50 -6.13 -1.80
CA GLY A 36 -6.96 -6.06 -1.84
C GLY A 36 -7.42 -4.60 -1.82
N TRP A 37 -8.68 -4.39 -2.22
CA TRP A 37 -9.31 -3.07 -2.17
C TRP A 37 -9.39 -2.54 -0.75
N HIS A 38 -8.88 -1.33 -0.56
CA HIS A 38 -8.91 -0.64 0.72
C HIS A 38 -8.99 0.88 0.54
N ARG A 39 -9.44 1.56 1.59
CA ARG A 39 -9.45 3.01 1.69
C ARG A 39 -8.63 3.45 2.89
N HIS A 40 -7.72 4.39 2.68
CA HIS A 40 -6.89 4.96 3.72
C HIS A 40 -7.70 5.89 4.63
N GLU A 41 -7.68 5.62 5.94
CA GLU A 41 -8.37 6.44 6.95
C GLU A 41 -7.51 7.61 7.45
N HIS A 42 -6.22 7.60 7.12
CA HIS A 42 -5.22 8.56 7.56
C HIS A 42 -4.36 9.04 6.41
N ASP A 43 -3.75 10.20 6.59
CA ASP A 43 -2.61 10.62 5.78
C ASP A 43 -1.46 9.63 5.98
N TYR A 44 -0.69 9.36 4.93
CA TYR A 44 0.39 8.39 5.03
C TYR A 44 1.60 8.74 4.15
N VAL A 45 2.74 8.18 4.55
CA VAL A 45 3.98 8.19 3.80
C VAL A 45 4.35 6.77 3.41
N VAL A 46 4.73 6.56 2.15
CA VAL A 46 5.30 5.31 1.68
C VAL A 46 6.80 5.47 1.51
N VAL A 47 7.56 4.49 1.98
CA VAL A 47 9.01 4.37 1.79
C VAL A 47 9.30 3.05 1.08
N PRO A 48 9.58 3.06 -0.22
CA PRO A 48 9.93 1.85 -0.97
C PRO A 48 11.22 1.21 -0.44
N GLN A 49 11.25 -0.13 -0.40
CA GLN A 49 12.47 -0.90 -0.10
C GLN A 49 13.01 -1.61 -1.35
N PHE A 50 12.56 -1.22 -2.55
CA PHE A 50 12.94 -1.78 -3.83
C PHE A 50 12.78 -0.74 -4.95
N ASP A 51 13.51 -0.97 -6.04
CA ASP A 51 13.29 -0.31 -7.33
C ASP A 51 12.37 -1.20 -8.16
N GLY A 52 11.31 -0.64 -8.75
CA GLY A 52 10.36 -1.43 -9.52
C GLY A 52 9.04 -0.70 -9.74
N VAL A 53 7.99 -1.48 -9.95
CA VAL A 53 6.65 -0.93 -10.24
C VAL A 53 5.58 -1.53 -9.36
N LEU A 54 4.59 -0.70 -9.00
CA LEU A 54 3.31 -1.14 -8.48
C LEU A 54 2.23 -0.86 -9.52
N GLU A 55 1.37 -1.83 -9.75
CA GLU A 55 0.12 -1.68 -10.50
C GLU A 55 -0.98 -1.26 -9.51
N ILE A 56 -1.84 -0.31 -9.90
CA ILE A 56 -2.83 0.28 -9.01
C ILE A 56 -4.19 0.28 -9.72
N ASP A 57 -5.14 -0.48 -9.18
CA ASP A 57 -6.54 -0.39 -9.59
C ASP A 57 -7.22 0.74 -8.79
N LEU A 58 -7.93 1.63 -9.51
CA LEU A 58 -8.58 2.83 -8.97
C LEU A 58 -10.11 2.78 -9.16
N PRO A 59 -10.88 3.52 -8.34
CA PRO A 59 -12.33 3.56 -8.45
C PRO A 59 -12.80 3.91 -9.87
N GLY A 60 -13.87 3.26 -10.33
CA GLY A 60 -14.37 3.43 -11.69
C GLY A 60 -13.67 2.56 -12.75
N GLY A 61 -12.76 1.68 -12.33
CA GLY A 61 -12.09 0.73 -13.23
C GLY A 61 -10.87 1.31 -13.96
N GLU A 62 -10.38 2.47 -13.50
CA GLU A 62 -9.10 3.01 -13.95
C GLU A 62 -7.94 2.13 -13.42
N HIS A 63 -6.88 2.01 -14.20
CA HIS A 63 -5.68 1.27 -13.86
C HIS A 63 -4.45 2.10 -14.20
N THR A 64 -3.50 2.17 -13.27
CA THR A 64 -2.26 2.94 -13.46
C THR A 64 -1.04 2.18 -12.91
N THR A 65 0.16 2.67 -13.24
CA THR A 65 1.43 2.12 -12.79
C THR A 65 2.22 3.21 -12.08
N ALA A 66 2.74 2.90 -10.89
CA ALA A 66 3.65 3.76 -10.14
C ALA A 66 5.07 3.19 -10.18
N GLU A 67 6.03 4.01 -10.62
CA GLU A 67 7.45 3.69 -10.49
C GLU A 67 7.94 4.01 -9.07
N LEU A 68 8.62 3.05 -8.46
CA LEU A 68 9.19 3.16 -7.12
C LEU A 68 10.72 3.13 -7.21
N ARG A 69 11.36 3.93 -6.37
CA ARG A 69 12.80 3.98 -6.15
C ARG A 69 13.11 3.73 -4.69
N THR A 70 14.06 2.87 -4.43
CA THR A 70 14.44 2.45 -3.07
C THR A 70 14.82 3.68 -2.23
N GLY A 71 14.13 3.85 -1.10
CA GLY A 71 14.39 4.92 -0.16
C GLY A 71 13.91 6.32 -0.59
N GLU A 72 13.25 6.47 -1.75
CA GLU A 72 12.61 7.73 -2.15
C GLU A 72 11.17 7.77 -1.62
N PRO A 73 10.88 8.53 -0.54
CA PRO A 73 9.57 8.54 0.06
C PRO A 73 8.58 9.40 -0.74
N TYR A 74 7.30 9.07 -0.64
CA TYR A 74 6.23 9.93 -1.13
C TYR A 74 5.04 9.95 -0.17
N TYR A 75 4.28 11.04 -0.23
CA TYR A 75 3.09 11.26 0.58
C TYR A 75 1.81 11.01 -0.22
N ARG A 76 0.76 10.57 0.48
CA ARG A 76 -0.61 10.50 -0.01
C ARG A 76 -1.59 10.96 1.08
N PRO A 77 -2.64 11.71 0.69
CA PRO A 77 -3.63 12.18 1.65
C PRO A 77 -4.58 11.05 2.07
N LEU A 78 -5.26 11.25 3.20
CA LEU A 78 -6.36 10.43 3.64
C LEU A 78 -7.44 10.29 2.55
N GLY A 79 -8.11 9.14 2.56
CA GLY A 79 -9.24 8.86 1.67
C GLY A 79 -8.87 8.32 0.30
N VAL A 80 -7.58 8.12 -0.01
CA VAL A 80 -7.15 7.32 -1.16
C VAL A 80 -7.76 5.92 -1.05
N GLU A 81 -8.39 5.47 -2.13
CA GLU A 81 -9.03 4.16 -2.25
C GLU A 81 -8.46 3.47 -3.50
N HIS A 82 -7.93 2.25 -3.33
CA HIS A 82 -7.27 1.50 -4.40
C HIS A 82 -7.05 0.02 -4.02
N ASP A 83 -6.66 -0.79 -5.01
CA ASP A 83 -5.96 -2.07 -4.80
C ASP A 83 -4.53 -1.94 -5.35
N VAL A 84 -3.54 -2.25 -4.52
CA VAL A 84 -2.12 -2.17 -4.88
C VAL A 84 -1.61 -3.56 -5.19
N ILE A 85 -1.06 -3.72 -6.39
CA ILE A 85 -0.65 -4.99 -6.96
C ILE A 85 0.84 -4.93 -7.31
N SER A 86 1.60 -5.98 -6.99
CA SER A 86 3.00 -6.06 -7.42
C SER A 86 3.09 -6.34 -8.92
N GLY A 87 3.72 -5.43 -9.68
CA GLY A 87 4.06 -5.65 -11.08
C GLY A 87 5.40 -6.37 -11.29
N ASN A 88 6.11 -6.69 -10.20
CA ASN A 88 7.50 -7.20 -10.21
C ASN A 88 7.56 -8.72 -10.19
N ASP A 89 8.56 -9.30 -10.85
CA ASP A 89 8.85 -10.76 -10.87
C ASP A 89 9.76 -11.23 -9.72
N PHE A 90 10.04 -10.36 -8.76
CA PHE A 90 10.80 -10.64 -7.55
C PHE A 90 10.01 -10.24 -6.28
N PRO A 91 10.31 -10.84 -5.11
CA PRO A 91 9.72 -10.43 -3.85
C PRO A 91 10.09 -8.98 -3.50
N CYS A 92 9.11 -8.19 -3.10
CA CYS A 92 9.32 -6.77 -2.82
C CYS A 92 8.49 -6.32 -1.61
N ALA A 93 8.89 -5.22 -0.98
CA ALA A 93 8.19 -4.65 0.15
C ALA A 93 8.32 -3.14 0.23
N PHE A 94 7.32 -2.47 0.79
CA PHE A 94 7.42 -1.06 1.17
C PHE A 94 6.99 -0.87 2.62
N ILE A 95 7.47 0.21 3.23
CA ILE A 95 7.00 0.68 4.53
C ILE A 95 5.93 1.73 4.30
N GLU A 96 4.81 1.59 4.99
CA GLU A 96 3.74 2.57 5.05
C GLU A 96 3.69 3.13 6.48
N VAL A 97 3.68 4.45 6.61
CA VAL A 97 3.61 5.17 7.87
C VAL A 97 2.33 5.99 7.86
N GLU A 98 1.30 5.49 8.53
CA GLU A 98 0.03 6.19 8.74
C GLU A 98 0.19 7.20 9.89
N LEU A 99 -0.24 8.44 9.66
CA LEU A 99 -0.21 9.54 10.62
C LEU A 99 -1.52 9.54 11.42
N LEU A 100 -1.46 9.04 12.64
CA LEU A 100 -2.62 8.96 13.52
C LEU A 100 -2.78 10.31 14.25
N ASP A 101 -3.92 10.96 14.05
CA ASP A 101 -4.26 12.10 14.87
C ASP A 101 -4.57 11.64 16.30
N ARG A 102 -4.03 12.35 17.30
CA ARG A 102 -4.72 12.40 18.59
C ARG A 102 -6.04 13.09 18.30
N LYS A 103 -7.16 12.36 18.40
CA LYS A 103 -8.42 13.02 18.77
C LYS A 103 -8.18 13.64 20.14
N GLY A 104 -7.75 14.90 20.13
CA GLY A 104 -7.72 15.77 21.30
C GLY A 104 -9.11 15.98 21.85
#